data_AF-A0A9P0H4C9-F1
#
_entry.id   AF-A0A9P0H4C9-F1
#
_cell.length_a   1.000
_cell.length_b   1.000
_cell.length_c   1.000
_cell.angle_alpha   90.00
_cell.angle_beta   90.00
_cell.angle_gamma   90.00
#
_symmetry.space_group_name_H-M   'P 1'
#
loop_
_entity.id
_entity.type
_entity.pdbx_description
1 polymer ?
#
loop_
_entity_poly.entity_id
_entity_poly.type
_entity_poly.pdbx_seq_one_letter_code
_entity_poly.pdbx_strand_id
1 'polypeptide(L)'
;MKNSLVLRAAQALKPHIPLIKFRKGQHVVNTPAKPPVSQGTPASAQGQQYYIISEEQLPLRFRRQLLDERQINVINSGGCE
;
A
#
# COMPACT_ATOMS: atom_id res chain seq x y z
N MET A 1 17.94 7.29 45.85
CA MET A 1 16.67 6.73 45.31
C MET A 1 16.69 6.84 43.78
N LYS A 2 17.28 5.86 43.07
CA LYS A 2 17.44 5.89 41.59
C LYS A 2 16.52 4.88 40.87
N ASN A 3 15.46 4.42 41.53
CA ASN A 3 14.59 3.35 41.01
C ASN A 3 13.29 3.90 40.37
N SER A 4 13.06 5.22 40.46
CA SER A 4 11.80 5.86 40.05
C SER A 4 11.62 5.95 38.52
N LEU A 5 12.71 6.17 37.77
CA LEU A 5 12.66 6.31 36.31
C LEU A 5 12.33 4.98 35.60
N VAL A 6 12.91 3.88 36.07
CA VAL A 6 12.68 2.53 35.49
C VAL A 6 11.24 2.07 35.73
N LEU A 7 10.68 2.35 36.91
CA LEU A 7 9.27 2.06 37.23
C LEU A 7 8.29 2.84 36.34
N ARG A 8 8.60 4.10 35.98
CA ARG A 8 7.77 4.89 35.04
C ARG A 8 7.81 4.34 33.62
N ALA A 9 8.98 3.91 33.13
CA ALA A 9 9.11 3.33 31.80
C ALA A 9 8.33 2.02 31.66
N ALA A 10 8.31 1.18 32.71
CA ALA A 10 7.54 -0.06 32.73
C ALA A 10 6.02 0.15 32.72
N GLN A 11 5.50 1.27 33.27
CA GLN A 11 4.07 1.60 33.22
C GLN A 11 3.60 2.06 31.83
N ALA A 12 4.50 2.63 31.02
CA ALA A 12 4.20 3.09 29.66
C ALA A 12 4.11 1.93 28.65
N LEU A 13 4.72 0.79 28.96
CA LEU A 13 4.67 -0.43 28.17
C LEU A 13 3.61 -1.38 28.72
N LYS A 14 2.34 -0.96 28.73
CA LYS A 14 1.26 -1.97 28.74
C LYS A 14 1.33 -2.66 27.38
N PRO A 15 1.68 -3.96 27.28
CA PRO A 15 1.63 -4.65 26.01
C PRO A 15 0.15 -4.73 25.62
N HIS A 16 -0.29 -3.81 24.78
CA HIS A 16 -1.58 -3.92 24.11
C HIS A 16 -1.42 -5.07 23.13
N ILE A 17 -1.75 -6.28 23.55
CA ILE A 17 -1.88 -7.44 22.68
C ILE A 17 -3.24 -7.28 22.00
N PRO A 18 -3.31 -6.85 20.73
CA PRO A 18 -4.59 -6.67 20.07
C PRO A 18 -5.25 -8.04 19.93
N LEU A 19 -6.36 -8.25 20.63
CA LEU A 19 -7.14 -9.48 20.50
C LEU A 19 -7.83 -9.47 19.12
N ILE A 20 -7.42 -10.36 18.23
CA ILE A 20 -8.10 -10.59 16.96
C ILE A 20 -9.40 -11.36 17.26
N LYS A 21 -10.54 -10.69 17.11
CA LYS A 21 -11.87 -11.31 17.23
C LYS A 21 -12.39 -11.69 15.85
N PHE A 22 -12.48 -13.00 15.58
CA PHE A 22 -13.10 -13.50 14.36
C PHE A 22 -14.62 -13.34 14.45
N ARG A 23 -15.22 -12.73 13.42
CA ARG A 23 -16.68 -12.64 13.30
C ARG A 23 -17.23 -13.94 12.74
N LYS A 24 -17.45 -14.95 13.57
CA LYS A 24 -18.18 -16.15 13.15
C LYS A 24 -19.69 -15.86 13.14
N GLY A 25 -20.29 -15.85 11.96
CA GLY A 25 -21.75 -15.73 11.77
C GLY A 25 -22.32 -14.31 11.60
N GLN A 26 -21.50 -13.27 11.42
CA GLN A 26 -22.01 -11.93 11.08
C GLN A 26 -22.11 -11.78 9.56
N HIS A 27 -23.32 -11.82 9.02
CA HIS A 27 -23.58 -11.39 7.65
C HIS A 27 -23.37 -9.88 7.60
N VAL A 28 -22.37 -9.43 6.83
CA VAL A 28 -22.04 -8.00 6.72
C VAL A 28 -23.18 -7.33 5.96
N VAL A 29 -24.12 -6.70 6.68
CA VAL A 29 -24.93 -5.65 6.06
C VAL A 29 -23.93 -4.57 5.72
N ASN A 30 -23.75 -4.32 4.43
CA ASN A 30 -22.77 -3.39 3.88
C ASN A 30 -23.18 -1.95 4.21
N THR A 31 -23.09 -1.56 5.48
CA THR A 31 -23.15 -0.16 5.90
C THR A 31 -21.71 0.36 5.90
N PRO A 32 -21.39 1.39 5.10
CA PRO A 32 -20.03 1.90 5.02
C PRO A 32 -19.66 2.55 6.35
N ALA A 33 -18.79 1.89 7.11
CA ALA A 33 -18.21 2.46 8.31
C ALA A 33 -17.23 3.59 7.92
N LYS A 34 -17.53 4.79 8.42
CA LYS A 34 -16.74 6.01 8.31
C LYS A 34 -15.26 5.77 8.69
N PRO A 35 -14.29 6.01 7.79
CA PRO A 35 -12.88 6.02 8.16
C PRO A 35 -12.59 7.19 9.13
N PRO A 36 -11.65 7.03 10.08
CA PRO A 36 -11.26 8.12 10.96
C PRO A 36 -10.72 9.29 10.12
N VAL A 37 -11.21 10.47 10.47
CA VAL A 37 -10.94 11.75 9.82
C VAL A 37 -9.44 12.07 9.92
N SER A 38 -8.69 11.89 8.84
CA SER A 38 -7.63 12.84 8.52
C SER A 38 -8.35 14.06 7.95
N GLN A 39 -8.20 15.20 8.61
CA GLN A 39 -8.79 16.47 8.17
C GLN A 39 -8.15 16.90 6.84
N GLY A 40 -8.73 16.42 5.75
CA GLY A 40 -8.69 17.00 4.43
C GLY A 40 -10.09 16.81 3.87
N THR A 41 -10.81 17.89 3.70
CA THR A 41 -12.17 17.91 3.12
C THR A 41 -12.27 17.01 1.89
N PRO A 42 -13.32 16.18 1.73
CA PRO A 42 -13.57 15.53 0.45
C PRO A 42 -14.04 16.63 -0.50
N ALA A 43 -13.11 17.22 -1.26
CA ALA A 43 -13.51 17.86 -2.49
C ALA A 43 -14.27 16.79 -3.29
N SER A 44 -15.52 17.09 -3.64
CA SER A 44 -16.30 16.37 -4.65
C SER A 44 -15.34 15.82 -5.71
N ALA A 45 -15.06 14.52 -5.75
CA ALA A 45 -14.13 14.00 -6.75
C ALA A 45 -14.92 13.83 -8.05
N GLN A 46 -15.04 14.92 -8.82
CA GLN A 46 -15.26 14.79 -10.25
C GLN A 46 -14.30 13.73 -10.79
N GLY A 47 -14.79 12.85 -11.67
CA GLY A 47 -14.07 11.67 -12.16
C GLY A 47 -12.59 11.94 -12.37
N GLN A 48 -11.74 11.19 -11.68
CA GLN A 48 -10.29 11.29 -11.85
C GLN A 48 -9.98 10.95 -13.31
N GLN A 49 -9.74 11.97 -14.13
CA GLN A 49 -9.22 11.78 -15.47
C GLN A 49 -7.80 11.26 -15.32
N TYR A 50 -7.61 9.97 -15.54
CA TYR A 50 -6.28 9.40 -15.71
C TYR A 50 -5.71 9.94 -17.02
N TYR A 51 -4.62 10.69 -16.95
CA TYR A 51 -3.86 11.07 -18.13
C TYR A 51 -3.15 9.82 -18.66
N ILE A 52 -3.60 9.31 -19.80
CA ILE A 52 -2.86 8.29 -20.55
C ILE A 52 -1.71 9.01 -21.24
N ILE A 53 -0.50 8.82 -20.74
CA ILE A 53 0.71 9.40 -21.32
C ILE A 53 1.25 8.41 -22.36
N SER A 54 1.50 8.88 -23.58
CA SER A 54 2.08 8.05 -24.63
C SER A 54 3.60 7.91 -24.46
N GLU A 55 4.21 6.86 -25.03
CA GLU A 55 5.65 6.59 -24.89
C GLU A 55 6.52 7.76 -25.40
N GLU A 56 6.04 8.48 -26.42
CA GLU A 56 6.74 9.64 -26.99
C GLU A 56 6.80 10.82 -26.01
N GLN A 57 5.80 10.93 -25.13
CA GLN A 57 5.70 11.97 -24.10
C GLN A 57 6.58 11.66 -22.88
N LEU A 58 7.03 10.41 -22.71
CA LEU A 58 7.92 10.04 -21.60
C LEU A 58 9.34 10.57 -21.83
N PRO A 59 10.01 11.09 -20.78
CA PRO A 59 11.45 11.33 -20.81
C PRO A 59 12.23 10.05 -21.16
N LEU A 60 13.34 10.19 -21.89
CA LEU A 60 14.13 9.06 -22.41
C LEU A 60 14.48 8.00 -21.36
N ARG A 61 14.84 8.43 -20.14
CA ARG A 61 15.19 7.55 -19.01
C ARG A 61 14.06 6.64 -18.52
N PHE A 62 12.81 6.94 -18.88
CA PHE A 62 11.62 6.17 -18.49
C PHE A 62 11.01 5.41 -19.66
N ARG A 63 11.50 5.60 -20.88
CA ARG A 63 11.05 4.84 -22.05
C ARG A 63 11.56 3.40 -21.95
N ARG A 64 10.77 2.48 -22.48
CA ARG A 64 11.16 1.07 -22.60
C ARG A 64 12.31 0.94 -23.59
N GLN A 65 13.27 0.09 -23.26
CA GLN A 65 14.34 -0.28 -24.20
C GLN A 65 13.80 -1.22 -25.27
N LEU A 66 14.33 -1.11 -26.49
CA LEU A 66 14.04 -2.06 -27.55
C LEU A 66 14.66 -3.42 -27.19
N LEU A 67 13.92 -4.49 -27.43
CA LEU A 67 14.42 -5.84 -27.22
C LEU A 67 15.15 -6.33 -28.47
N ASP A 68 16.31 -6.94 -28.26
CA ASP A 68 17.06 -7.66 -29.29
C ASP A 68 16.54 -9.10 -29.49
N GLU A 69 16.81 -9.72 -30.63
CA GLU A 69 16.34 -11.07 -30.98
C GLU A 69 16.74 -12.12 -29.94
N ARG A 70 17.98 -12.03 -29.43
CA ARG A 70 18.44 -12.90 -28.35
C ARG A 70 17.56 -12.76 -27.11
N GLN A 71 17.26 -11.53 -26.69
CA GLN A 71 16.44 -11.27 -25.51
C GLN A 71 15.02 -11.79 -25.69
N ILE A 72 14.47 -11.63 -26.90
CA ILE A 72 13.17 -12.18 -27.27
C ILE A 72 13.19 -13.70 -27.14
N ASN A 73 14.23 -14.37 -27.66
CA ASN A 73 14.36 -15.83 -27.58
C ASN A 73 14.53 -16.32 -26.14
N VAL A 74 15.29 -15.62 -25.29
CA VAL A 74 15.43 -15.95 -23.86
C VAL A 74 14.07 -15.84 -23.14
N ILE A 75 13.29 -14.79 -23.43
CA ILE A 75 11.95 -14.64 -22.85
C ILE A 75 11.02 -15.76 -23.34
N ASN A 76 11.05 -16.07 -24.63
CA ASN A 76 10.18 -17.09 -25.24
C ASN A 76 10.55 -18.52 -24.79
N SER A 77 11.83 -18.80 -24.55
CA SER A 77 12.32 -20.08 -24.01
C SER A 77 12.14 -20.22 -22.50
N GLY A 78 11.70 -19.15 -21.81
CA GLY A 78 11.55 -19.13 -20.36
C GLY A 78 12.88 -19.10 -19.60
N GLY A 79 13.96 -18.63 -20.23
CA GLY A 79 15.29 -18.56 -19.64
C GLY A 79 16.00 -19.91 -19.49
N CYS A 80 15.54 -20.93 -20.20
CA CYS A 80 16.22 -22.21 -20.29
C CYS A 80 17.26 -22.12 -21.42
N GLU A 81 18.53 -21.93 -21.06
CA GLU A 81 19.70 -22.04 -21.94
C GLU A 81 20.58 -23.21 -21.49
#